data_AF-A0AAU6DWT1-F1
#
_entry.id   AF-A0AAU6DWT1-F1
#
_cell.length_a   1.000
_cell.length_b   1.000
_cell.length_c   1.000
_cell.angle_alpha   90.00
_cell.angle_beta   90.00
_cell.angle_gamma   90.00
#
_symmetry.space_group_name_H-M   'P 1'
#
loop_
_entity.id
_entity.type
_entity.pdbx_description
1 polymer ?
#
loop_
_entity_poly.entity_id
_entity_poly.type
_entity_poly.pdbx_seq_one_letter_code
_entity_poly.pdbx_strand_id
1 'polypeptide(L)' 'MLDLIEQLANDYKVMDTSDSRSAGLAYALRVLGQSYAEHPGHQQEWRP' A
#
# COMPACT_ATOMS: atom_id res chain seq x y z
N MET A 1 5.18 -10.24 3.71
CA MET A 1 5.22 -8.77 3.95
C MET A 1 4.29 -8.06 2.98
N LEU A 2 4.35 -8.43 1.69
CA LEU A 2 3.44 -7.91 0.67
C LEU A 2 1.96 -8.23 0.94
N ASP A 3 1.65 -9.39 1.51
CA ASP A 3 0.26 -9.77 1.87
C ASP A 3 -0.37 -8.79 2.87
N LEU A 4 0.42 -8.28 3.81
CA LEU A 4 -0.04 -7.29 4.79
C LEU A 4 -0.28 -5.93 4.14
N ILE A 5 0.56 -5.55 3.16
CA ILE A 5 0.40 -4.30 2.39
C ILE A 5 -0.83 -4.40 1.49
N GLU A 6 -1.05 -5.56 0.87
CA GLU A 6 -2.22 -5.83 0.05
C GLU A 6 -3.51 -5.80 0.88
N GLN A 7 -3.50 -6.42 2.06
CA GLN A 7 -4.61 -6.32 3.00
C GLN A 7 -4.89 -4.86 3.38
N LEU A 8 -3.85 -4.09 3.72
CA LEU A 8 -3.99 -2.67 4.07
C LEU A 8 -4.55 -1.83 2.92
N ALA A 9 -4.13 -2.12 1.68
CA ALA A 9 -4.63 -1.45 0.48
C ALA A 9 -6.09 -1.80 0.20
N ASN A 10 -6.51 -3.04 0.47
CA ASN A 10 -7.90 -3.45 0.36
C ASN A 10 -8.77 -2.84 1.46
N ASP A 11 -8.27 -2.78 2.69
CA ASP A 11 -8.93 -2.09 3.81
C ASP A 11 -9.10 -0.59 3.51
N TYR A 12 -8.10 0.05 2.89
CA TYR A 12 -8.22 1.45 2.44
C TYR A 12 -9.29 1.64 1.37
N LYS A 13 -9.43 0.72 0.41
CA LYS A 13 -10.46 0.83 -0.66
C LYS A 13 -11.88 0.82 -0.12
N VAL A 14 -12.12 0.13 0.99
CA VAL A 14 -13.43 0.05 1.64
C VAL A 14 -13.57 1.00 2.83
N MET A 15 -12.52 1.76 3.14
CA MET A 15 -12.51 2.76 4.22
C MET A 15 -13.38 3.96 3.84
N ASP A 16 -14.15 4.46 4.80
CA ASP A 16 -14.96 5.66 4.60
C ASP A 16 -14.07 6.89 4.37
N THR A 17 -14.40 7.69 3.36
CA THR A 17 -13.62 8.88 3.00
C THR A 17 -13.61 9.98 4.07
N SER A 18 -14.55 9.95 5.01
CA SER A 18 -14.59 10.86 6.17
C SER A 18 -13.79 10.33 7.36
N ASP A 19 -13.26 9.10 7.30
CA ASP A 19 -12.39 8.56 8.35
C ASP A 19 -11.12 9.42 8.42
N SER A 20 -10.79 9.90 9.62
CA SER A 20 -9.65 10.77 9.86
C SER A 20 -8.30 10.12 9.51
N ARG A 21 -8.26 8.79 9.41
CA ARG A 21 -7.07 8.00 9.05
C ARG A 21 -6.85 7.91 7.54
N SER A 22 -7.87 8.19 6.73
CA SER A 22 -7.85 7.99 5.27
C SER A 22 -6.69 8.71 4.59
N ALA A 23 -6.48 9.99 4.89
CA ALA A 23 -5.42 10.80 4.31
C ALA A 23 -4.01 10.30 4.69
N GLY A 24 -3.82 9.92 5.95
CA GLY A 24 -2.55 9.37 6.43
C GLY A 24 -2.24 8.00 5.82
N LEU A 25 -3.25 7.14 5.70
CA LEU A 25 -3.12 5.83 5.10
C LEU A 25 -2.83 5.91 3.58
N ALA A 26 -3.50 6.82 2.87
CA ALA A 26 -3.23 7.08 1.46
C ALA A 26 -1.77 7.53 1.24
N TYR A 27 -1.27 8.40 2.10
CA TYR A 27 0.12 8.85 2.04
C TYR A 27 1.11 7.69 2.30
N ALA A 28 0.87 6.88 3.33
CA ALA A 28 1.71 5.73 3.65
C ALA A 28 1.77 4.71 2.49
N LEU A 29 0.63 4.37 1.89
CA LEU A 29 0.55 3.47 0.74
C LEU A 29 1.33 4.02 -0.47
N ARG A 30 1.28 5.34 -0.69
CA ARG A 30 2.04 6.00 -1.77
C ARG A 30 3.56 5.88 -1.55
N VAL A 31 4.04 6.16 -0.34
CA VAL A 31 5.47 6.06 0.00
C VAL A 31 5.97 4.61 -0.13
N LEU A 32 5.16 3.64 0.34
CA LEU A 32 5.46 2.22 0.19
C LEU A 32 5.58 1.81 -1.29
N GLY A 33 4.63 2.24 -2.13
CA GLY A 33 4.68 1.96 -3.57
C GLY A 33 5.90 2.57 -4.26
N GLN A 34 6.30 3.79 -3.87
CA GLN A 34 7.50 4.44 -4.39
C GLN A 34 8.78 3.70 -4.01
N SER A 35 8.95 3.39 -2.71
CA SER A 35 10.10 2.63 -2.23
C SER A 35 10.18 1.26 -2.90
N TYR A 36 9.05 0.59 -3.09
CA TYR A 36 9.01 -0.69 -3.79
C TYR A 36 9.45 -0.59 -5.25
N ALA A 37 9.04 0.47 -5.97
CA ALA A 37 9.44 0.71 -7.34
C ALA A 37 10.95 1.03 -7.50
N GLU A 38 11.56 1.61 -6.47
CA GLU A 38 13.00 1.93 -6.45
C GLU A 38 13.89 0.69 -6.24
N HIS A 39 13.30 -0.46 -5.89
CA HIS A 39 14.01 -1.70 -5.62
C HIS A 39 13.59 -2.81 -6.62
N PRO A 40 14.25 -2.92 -7.78
CA PRO A 40 13.90 -3.88 -8.83
C PRO A 40 14.00 -5.36 -8.41
N GLY A 41 14.73 -5.66 -7.33
CA GLY A 41 14.79 -7.01 -6.74
C GLY A 41 13.47 -7.45 -6.10
N HIS A 42 12.67 -6.51 -5.59
CA HIS A 42 11.38 -6.86 -4.99
C HIS A 42 10.33 -7.20 -6.05
N GLN A 43 10.37 -6.57 -7.23
CA GLN A 43 9.44 -6.85 -8.35
C GLN A 43 9.49 -8.30 -8.86
N GLN A 44 10.59 -9.03 -8.65
CA GLN A 44 10.67 -10.44 -9.00
C GLN A 44 9.94 -11.36 -8.00
N GLU A 45 9.81 -10.92 -6.75
CA GLU A 45 9.16 -11.66 -5.66
C GLU A 45 7.64 -11.49 -5.68
N TRP A 46 7.15 -10.42 -6.30
CA TRP A 46 5.71 -10.16 -6.48
C TRP A 46 5.28 -10.55 -7.90
N ARG A 47 4.70 -11.74 -8.04
CA ARG A 47 3.86 -12.09 -9.17
C ARG A 47 2.42 -12.27 -8.67
N PRO A 48 1.46 -11.47 -9.17
CA PRO A 48 0.04 -11.67 -8.89
C PRO A 48 -0.46 -13.01 -9.46
#